data_AF-A0A226DKH1-F1
#
_entry.id   AF-A0A226DKH1-F1
#
_cell.length_a   1.000
_cell.length_b   1.000
_cell.length_c   1.000
_cell.angle_alpha   90.00
_cell.angle_beta   90.00
_cell.angle_gamma   90.00
#
_symmetry.space_group_name_H-M   'P 1'
#
loop_
_entity.id
_entity.type
_entity.pdbx_description
1 polymer ?
#
loop_
_entity_poly.entity_id
_entity_poly.type
_entity_poly.pdbx_seq_one_letter_code
_entity_poly.pdbx_strand_id
1 'polypeptide(L)'
;MSWLLTVFQENLEVIFNNFNGSVNYYMYHGGTSFGFLAGANVIPFFPNYLPDVSSYASLLCLPLISSPLRLQCATVNGQVQSNPPNNVAQLATDFGYWTRATQQQTLRLDSVTVRNVDLLVENMGRVNFGDPSNFEYQKGLQEGNIVIDGQLMTQIETMALEFKSDWVKSLTGWTPIEGAVTGPVLIQSTFEVDNPTDTWLNMRGWHKGIVFLNGFNLGRYFKIGPPHTLYVPAPLLKIGTNTITIFEQYQPDTQITFSATPILGNFQL
;
A
#
# COMPACT_ATOMS: atom_id res chain seq x y z
N MET A 1 11.78 -18.74 -17.90
CA MET A 1 10.92 -19.68 -17.15
C MET A 1 11.53 -21.07 -17.06
N SER A 2 12.13 -21.61 -18.14
CA SER A 2 12.80 -22.93 -18.13
C SER A 2 13.96 -23.05 -17.13
N TRP A 3 14.82 -22.02 -17.03
CA TRP A 3 16.00 -22.08 -16.15
C TRP A 3 15.68 -22.21 -14.65
N LEU A 4 14.68 -21.47 -14.13
CA LEU A 4 14.26 -21.55 -12.73
C LEU A 4 13.72 -22.94 -12.35
N LEU A 5 12.96 -23.56 -13.26
CA LEU A 5 12.45 -24.92 -13.09
C LEU A 5 13.61 -25.93 -13.03
N THR A 6 14.61 -25.77 -13.90
CA THR A 6 15.81 -26.61 -13.89
C THR A 6 16.58 -26.49 -12.58
N VAL A 7 16.88 -25.26 -12.13
CA VAL A 7 17.60 -25.04 -10.85
C VAL A 7 16.81 -25.62 -9.66
N PHE A 8 15.50 -25.45 -9.63
CA PHE A 8 14.67 -26.01 -8.57
C PHE A 8 14.71 -27.54 -8.55
N GLN A 9 14.58 -28.18 -9.71
CA GLN A 9 14.65 -29.63 -9.84
C GLN A 9 16.03 -30.17 -9.41
N GLU A 10 17.12 -29.56 -9.90
CA GLU A 10 18.48 -29.97 -9.56
C GLU A 10 18.73 -29.93 -8.05
N ASN A 11 18.26 -28.87 -7.37
CA ASN A 11 18.39 -28.77 -5.91
C ASN A 11 17.60 -29.86 -5.16
N LEU A 12 16.39 -30.20 -5.63
CA LEU A 12 15.61 -31.28 -5.03
C LEU A 12 16.26 -32.64 -5.23
N GLU A 13 16.79 -32.91 -6.43
CA GLU A 13 17.53 -34.14 -6.71
C GLU A 13 18.75 -34.27 -5.80
N VAL A 14 19.49 -33.20 -5.55
CA VAL A 14 20.60 -33.21 -4.59
C VAL A 14 20.12 -33.53 -3.18
N ILE A 15 19.04 -32.89 -2.70
CA ILE A 15 18.50 -33.15 -1.35
C ILE A 15 18.09 -34.62 -1.19
N PHE A 16 17.35 -35.16 -2.16
CA PHE A 16 16.82 -36.52 -2.07
C PHE A 16 17.88 -37.59 -2.34
N ASN A 17 18.69 -37.43 -3.39
CA ASN A 17 19.58 -38.50 -3.86
C ASN A 17 20.95 -38.48 -3.16
N ASN A 18 21.48 -37.30 -2.83
CA ASN A 18 22.82 -37.19 -2.24
C ASN A 18 22.78 -37.15 -0.72
N PHE A 19 21.73 -36.57 -0.13
CA PHE A 19 21.62 -36.38 1.32
C PHE A 19 20.53 -37.22 1.98
N ASN A 20 19.66 -37.91 1.22
CA ASN A 20 18.48 -38.61 1.74
C ASN A 20 17.63 -37.69 2.66
N GLY A 21 17.55 -36.40 2.30
CA GLY A 21 16.94 -35.35 3.09
C GLY A 21 15.42 -35.28 2.90
N SER A 22 14.72 -34.79 3.92
CA SER A 22 13.32 -34.36 3.80
C SER A 22 13.24 -32.88 3.46
N VAL A 23 12.22 -32.46 2.71
CA VAL A 23 12.03 -31.06 2.30
C VAL A 23 10.72 -30.49 2.86
N ASN A 24 10.74 -29.20 3.19
CA ASN A 24 9.55 -28.39 3.43
C ASN A 24 9.56 -27.19 2.46
N TYR A 25 8.55 -27.09 1.59
CA TYR A 25 8.48 -26.04 0.59
C TYR A 25 8.00 -24.72 1.21
N TYR A 26 8.87 -23.71 1.14
CA TYR A 26 8.55 -22.35 1.57
C TYR A 26 8.57 -21.39 0.38
N MET A 27 7.45 -20.99 -0.20
CA MET A 27 6.07 -21.43 0.07
C MET A 27 5.64 -22.52 -0.93
N TYR A 28 4.89 -23.52 -0.48
CA TYR A 28 4.13 -24.39 -1.39
C TYR A 28 2.93 -23.62 -2.00
N HIS A 29 2.21 -22.88 -1.15
CA HIS A 29 1.17 -21.93 -1.56
C HIS A 29 1.27 -20.69 -0.65
N GLY A 30 1.57 -19.53 -1.23
CA GLY A 30 1.77 -18.30 -0.46
C GLY A 30 0.48 -17.51 -0.20
N GLY A 31 -0.36 -17.33 -1.22
CA GLY A 31 -1.65 -16.65 -1.06
C GLY A 31 -1.55 -15.13 -1.02
N THR A 32 -2.17 -14.48 -0.03
CA THR A 32 -2.35 -13.02 0.04
C THR A 32 -2.28 -12.51 1.47
N SER A 33 -1.51 -11.45 1.69
CA SER A 33 -1.46 -10.67 2.92
C SER A 33 -2.60 -9.63 2.91
N PHE A 34 -3.81 -10.07 3.26
CA PHE A 34 -4.99 -9.21 3.29
C PHE A 34 -4.87 -8.06 4.29
N GLY A 35 -5.61 -6.99 4.03
CA GLY A 35 -5.62 -5.79 4.86
C GLY A 35 -4.25 -5.19 5.10
N PHE A 36 -3.91 -5.01 6.38
CA PHE A 36 -2.64 -4.41 6.81
C PHE A 36 -1.64 -5.43 7.37
N LEU A 37 -1.77 -6.70 6.97
CA LEU A 37 -0.96 -7.81 7.48
C LEU A 37 0.39 -7.96 6.78
N ALA A 38 0.61 -7.27 5.65
CA ALA A 38 1.91 -7.24 5.00
C ALA A 38 2.98 -6.63 5.93
N GLY A 39 4.16 -7.24 5.92
CA GLY A 39 5.29 -6.80 6.73
C GLY A 39 6.20 -5.84 6.00
N ALA A 40 7.47 -5.83 6.40
CA ALA A 40 8.50 -5.06 5.76
C ALA A 40 9.88 -5.64 6.07
N ASN A 41 10.83 -5.33 5.20
CA ASN A 41 12.24 -5.66 5.31
C ASN A 41 13.09 -4.40 5.50
N VAL A 42 14.34 -4.58 5.91
CA VAL A 42 15.33 -3.51 6.06
C VAL A 42 16.64 -3.96 5.41
N ILE A 43 17.30 -3.08 4.65
CA ILE A 43 18.57 -3.39 3.96
C ILE A 43 19.63 -2.31 4.22
N PRO A 44 20.94 -2.64 4.22
CA PRO A 44 21.99 -1.71 4.63
C PRO A 44 22.27 -0.58 3.60
N PHE A 45 21.69 -0.65 2.41
CA PHE A 45 21.82 0.36 1.36
C PHE A 45 20.46 0.97 1.04
N PHE A 46 20.45 2.11 0.37
CA PHE A 46 19.20 2.70 -0.08
C PHE A 46 18.48 1.78 -1.10
N PRO A 47 17.17 1.52 -0.95
CA PRO A 47 16.28 1.97 0.14
C PRO A 47 16.36 1.13 1.44
N ASN A 48 16.58 1.76 2.60
CA ASN A 48 16.79 1.05 3.88
C ASN A 48 15.54 0.34 4.46
N TYR A 49 14.32 0.63 4.01
CA TYR A 49 13.09 -0.07 4.45
C TYR A 49 12.27 -0.41 3.23
N LEU A 50 11.77 -1.65 3.16
CA LEU A 50 11.10 -2.23 2.01
C LEU A 50 9.78 -2.86 2.49
N PRO A 51 8.63 -2.17 2.40
CA PRO A 51 7.34 -2.74 2.79
C PRO A 51 6.98 -3.88 1.85
N ASP A 52 6.43 -4.98 2.34
CA ASP A 52 6.02 -6.09 1.48
C ASP A 52 4.70 -5.74 0.75
N VAL A 53 4.50 -6.26 -0.47
CA VAL A 53 3.20 -6.09 -1.15
C VAL A 53 2.08 -6.93 -0.50
N SER A 54 0.83 -6.69 -0.89
CA SER A 54 -0.30 -7.54 -0.49
C SER A 54 -0.30 -8.94 -1.13
N SER A 55 0.20 -9.11 -2.36
CA SER A 55 0.31 -10.44 -2.98
C SER A 55 1.43 -11.26 -2.35
N TYR A 56 1.14 -12.47 -1.86
CA TYR A 56 2.15 -13.41 -1.36
C TYR A 56 2.36 -14.59 -2.33
N ALA A 57 1.91 -14.46 -3.57
CA ALA A 57 1.94 -15.51 -4.58
C ALA A 57 3.36 -15.83 -5.11
N SER A 58 4.35 -14.96 -4.89
CA SER A 58 5.75 -15.25 -5.22
C SER A 58 6.73 -14.54 -4.28
N LEU A 59 7.87 -15.18 -4.03
CA LEU A 59 9.00 -14.69 -3.21
C LEU A 59 9.69 -13.42 -3.76
N LEU A 60 9.22 -12.88 -4.89
CA LEU A 60 9.89 -11.80 -5.61
C LEU A 60 9.11 -10.48 -5.63
N CYS A 61 7.96 -10.39 -4.96
CA CYS A 61 7.22 -9.13 -4.89
C CYS A 61 7.71 -8.23 -3.73
N LEU A 62 8.97 -7.79 -3.79
CA LEU A 62 9.43 -6.68 -2.96
C LEU A 62 9.24 -5.38 -3.74
N PRO A 63 8.34 -4.48 -3.34
CA PRO A 63 8.31 -3.15 -3.88
C PRO A 63 9.53 -2.41 -3.32
N LEU A 64 10.39 -1.93 -4.21
CA LEU A 64 11.51 -1.07 -3.88
C LEU A 64 10.92 0.30 -3.46
N ILE A 65 10.47 0.43 -2.21
CA ILE A 65 9.97 1.69 -1.68
C ILE A 65 10.99 2.18 -0.65
N SER A 66 11.24 3.48 -0.60
CA SER A 66 12.30 4.06 0.22
C SER A 66 11.83 4.46 1.60
N SER A 67 12.45 3.86 2.63
CA SER A 67 12.27 4.24 4.04
C SER A 67 10.87 3.91 4.56
N PRO A 68 10.62 3.83 5.89
CA PRO A 68 9.25 3.87 6.36
C PRO A 68 8.72 5.24 5.93
N LEU A 69 8.03 5.30 4.79
CA LEU A 69 7.28 6.47 4.37
C LEU A 69 6.25 6.68 5.47
N ARG A 70 6.56 7.57 6.40
CA ARG A 70 5.67 7.88 7.52
C ARG A 70 4.55 8.72 6.98
N LEU A 71 4.90 9.77 6.25
CA LEU A 71 3.98 10.72 5.68
C LEU A 71 3.88 10.45 4.17
N GLN A 72 2.64 10.32 3.69
CA GLN A 72 2.30 9.93 2.32
C GLN A 72 1.78 11.12 1.51
N CYS A 73 1.07 12.02 2.19
CA CYS A 73 0.47 13.19 1.58
C CYS A 73 0.41 14.30 2.61
N ALA A 74 0.66 15.52 2.16
CA ALA A 74 0.39 16.73 2.94
C ALA A 74 -0.62 17.57 2.16
N THR A 75 -1.62 18.10 2.87
CA THR A 75 -2.60 19.04 2.32
C THR A 75 -2.47 20.39 3.00
N VAL A 76 -2.68 21.44 2.23
CA VAL A 76 -2.82 22.82 2.72
C VAL A 76 -4.21 23.29 2.35
N ASN A 77 -5.05 23.55 3.35
CA ASN A 77 -6.46 23.91 3.16
C ASN A 77 -7.19 22.89 2.26
N GLY A 78 -6.94 21.60 2.48
CA GLY A 78 -7.51 20.50 1.68
C GLY A 78 -6.89 20.30 0.30
N GLN A 79 -5.96 21.15 -0.15
CA GLN A 79 -5.27 21.00 -1.43
C GLN A 79 -3.99 20.16 -1.27
N VAL A 80 -3.89 19.07 -2.02
CA VAL A 80 -2.71 18.20 -2.05
C VAL A 80 -1.48 18.96 -2.52
N GLN A 81 -0.38 18.82 -1.78
CA GLN A 81 0.90 19.46 -2.09
C GLN A 81 1.93 18.49 -2.66
N SER A 82 1.72 17.18 -2.44
CA SER A 82 2.58 16.10 -2.92
C SER A 82 2.17 15.62 -4.31
N ASN A 83 3.13 15.48 -5.22
CA ASN A 83 2.87 14.88 -6.54
C ASN A 83 2.54 13.38 -6.39
N PRO A 84 1.57 12.83 -7.14
CA PRO A 84 1.34 11.38 -7.17
C PRO A 84 2.58 10.67 -7.71
N PRO A 85 3.10 9.61 -7.06
CA PRO A 85 4.38 9.06 -7.45
C PRO A 85 4.16 7.95 -8.48
N ASN A 86 4.87 8.05 -9.61
CA ASN A 86 4.72 7.13 -10.74
C ASN A 86 5.89 6.14 -10.82
N ASN A 87 6.99 6.39 -10.09
CA ASN A 87 8.13 5.49 -10.00
C ASN A 87 8.85 5.65 -8.65
N VAL A 88 9.73 4.69 -8.35
CA VAL A 88 10.49 4.62 -7.09
C VAL A 88 11.39 5.83 -6.88
N ALA A 89 11.98 6.40 -7.93
CA ALA A 89 12.92 7.51 -7.79
C ALA A 89 12.24 8.76 -7.22
N GLN A 90 10.98 9.01 -7.58
CA GLN A 90 10.20 10.14 -7.04
C GLN A 90 9.96 10.03 -5.53
N LEU A 91 9.89 8.82 -4.97
CA LEU A 91 9.73 8.63 -3.52
C LEU A 91 10.96 9.13 -2.73
N ALA A 92 12.11 9.27 -3.39
CA ALA A 92 13.33 9.74 -2.75
C ALA A 92 13.48 11.26 -2.77
N THR A 93 12.87 11.93 -3.76
CA THR A 93 13.13 13.35 -4.08
C THR A 93 11.93 14.25 -3.93
N ASP A 94 10.71 13.75 -4.14
CA ASP A 94 9.52 14.57 -4.21
C ASP A 94 9.03 14.94 -2.80
N PHE A 95 8.49 16.16 -2.68
CA PHE A 95 7.80 16.60 -1.48
C PHE A 95 6.57 15.72 -1.22
N GLY A 96 6.35 15.31 0.02
CA GLY A 96 5.25 14.39 0.33
C GLY A 96 5.70 13.02 0.78
N TYR A 97 6.94 12.66 0.49
CA TYR A 97 7.52 11.34 0.76
C TYR A 97 8.67 11.48 1.74
N TRP A 98 8.35 11.41 3.03
CA TRP A 98 9.37 11.54 4.06
C TRP A 98 10.06 10.22 4.31
N THR A 99 11.33 10.18 3.97
CA THR A 99 12.24 9.15 4.45
C THR A 99 12.81 9.55 5.81
N ARG A 100 13.24 8.57 6.62
CA ARG A 100 13.97 8.84 7.87
C ARG A 100 15.25 9.68 7.64
N ALA A 101 15.84 9.60 6.45
CA ALA A 101 17.01 10.39 6.08
C ALA A 101 16.67 11.85 5.76
N THR A 102 15.41 12.14 5.41
CA THR A 102 14.93 13.48 5.07
C THR A 102 14.29 14.13 6.30
N GLN A 103 15.11 14.75 7.14
CA GLN A 103 14.65 15.40 8.38
C GLN A 103 13.96 16.76 8.15
N GLN A 104 14.07 17.33 6.95
CA GLN A 104 13.49 18.61 6.59
C GLN A 104 12.99 18.57 5.15
N GLN A 105 11.72 18.89 4.93
CA GLN A 105 11.18 19.21 3.63
C GLN A 105 10.46 20.55 3.71
N THR A 106 10.64 21.40 2.70
CA THR A 106 10.01 22.73 2.66
C THR A 106 8.63 22.60 2.04
N LEU A 107 7.60 22.84 2.85
CA LEU A 107 6.25 23.06 2.35
C LEU A 107 6.15 24.50 1.87
N ARG A 108 5.93 24.72 0.58
CA ARG A 108 5.72 26.06 0.04
C ARG A 108 4.27 26.46 0.28
N LEU A 109 4.10 27.45 1.14
CA LEU A 109 2.82 28.06 1.45
C LEU A 109 2.62 29.27 0.54
N ASP A 110 1.37 29.54 0.12
CA ASP A 110 1.04 30.77 -0.62
C ASP A 110 1.07 32.01 0.31
N SER A 111 0.46 33.14 -0.06
CA SER A 111 0.50 34.38 0.75
C SER A 111 -0.63 34.54 1.79
N VAL A 112 -1.46 33.52 2.02
CA VAL A 112 -2.59 33.56 2.97
C VAL A 112 -2.13 33.48 4.44
N THR A 113 -2.88 34.16 5.33
CA THR A 113 -2.55 34.38 6.75
C THR A 113 -2.91 33.26 7.72
N VAL A 114 -3.88 32.38 7.39
CA VAL A 114 -4.26 31.22 8.22
C VAL A 114 -4.33 29.98 7.35
N ARG A 115 -3.81 28.86 7.84
CA ARG A 115 -3.79 27.58 7.13
C ARG A 115 -4.10 26.41 8.03
N ASN A 116 -4.81 25.45 7.46
CA ASN A 116 -4.88 24.09 7.96
C ASN A 116 -3.85 23.25 7.19
N VAL A 117 -2.96 22.59 7.94
CA VAL A 117 -1.98 21.66 7.39
C VAL A 117 -2.34 20.29 7.90
N ASP A 118 -2.77 19.39 7.01
CA ASP A 118 -3.07 18.01 7.36
C ASP A 118 -1.97 17.09 6.83
N LEU A 119 -1.56 16.16 7.68
CA LEU A 119 -0.49 15.21 7.40
C LEU A 119 -1.09 13.80 7.39
N LEU A 120 -1.20 13.18 6.21
CA LEU A 120 -1.66 11.80 6.10
C LEU A 120 -0.51 10.83 6.34
N VAL A 121 -0.53 10.21 7.52
CA VAL A 121 0.53 9.32 7.98
C VAL A 121 0.08 7.86 7.82
N GLU A 122 0.85 7.05 7.10
CA GLU A 122 0.52 5.64 6.85
C GLU A 122 1.54 4.70 7.47
N ASN A 123 1.04 3.71 8.21
CA ASN A 123 1.81 2.53 8.55
C ASN A 123 1.81 1.54 7.38
N MET A 124 2.89 1.46 6.61
CA MET A 124 3.04 0.55 5.48
C MET A 124 3.43 -0.90 5.84
N GLY A 125 3.61 -1.21 7.13
CA GLY A 125 4.05 -2.54 7.60
C GLY A 125 5.17 -2.42 8.62
N ARG A 126 5.12 -3.23 9.68
CA ARG A 126 6.25 -3.31 10.63
C ARG A 126 7.32 -4.24 10.08
N VAL A 127 8.58 -3.95 10.41
CA VAL A 127 9.70 -4.82 10.03
C VAL A 127 9.50 -6.18 10.70
N ASN A 128 9.66 -7.26 9.93
CA ASN A 128 9.42 -8.63 10.40
C ASN A 128 10.69 -9.49 10.42
N PHE A 129 11.84 -8.93 10.02
CA PHE A 129 13.13 -9.61 9.99
C PHE A 129 14.29 -8.63 10.17
N GLY A 130 15.36 -9.07 10.84
CA GLY A 130 16.59 -8.29 11.02
C GLY A 130 17.04 -8.17 12.48
N ASP A 131 17.86 -7.16 12.74
CA ASP A 131 18.41 -6.86 14.07
C ASP A 131 17.30 -6.54 15.09
N PRO A 132 17.46 -6.86 16.39
CA PRO A 132 16.50 -6.49 17.44
C PRO A 132 16.06 -5.02 17.41
N SER A 133 16.98 -4.09 17.11
CA SER A 133 16.66 -2.67 16.97
C SER A 133 15.65 -2.37 15.86
N ASN A 134 15.52 -3.26 14.88
CA ASN A 134 14.54 -3.11 13.81
C ASN A 134 13.09 -3.34 14.25
N PHE A 135 12.86 -3.96 15.40
CA PHE A 135 11.51 -4.23 15.91
C PHE A 135 11.01 -3.12 16.84
N GLU A 136 11.90 -2.22 17.26
CA GLU A 136 11.56 -1.08 18.12
C GLU A 136 10.89 0.07 17.36
N TYR A 137 10.83 0.00 16.02
CA TYR A 137 10.27 1.04 15.17
C TYR A 137 8.76 1.22 15.39
N GLN A 138 8.41 2.32 16.06
CA GLN A 138 7.04 2.80 16.10
C GLN A 138 6.67 3.52 14.79
N LYS A 139 5.37 3.60 14.53
CA LYS A 139 4.80 4.23 13.33
C LYS A 139 4.05 5.48 13.74
N GLY A 140 3.97 6.45 12.84
CA GLY A 140 3.50 7.79 13.20
C GLY A 140 4.62 8.83 13.09
N LEU A 141 4.32 10.04 13.53
CA LEU A 141 5.29 11.15 13.65
C LEU A 141 5.83 11.24 15.08
N GLN A 142 6.52 10.19 15.54
CA GLN A 142 7.00 10.10 16.92
C GLN A 142 8.37 10.79 17.14
N GLU A 143 9.11 11.08 16.07
CA GLU A 143 10.48 11.58 16.14
C GLU A 143 10.51 13.09 16.38
N GLY A 144 10.22 13.48 17.62
CA GLY A 144 10.39 14.84 18.10
C GLY A 144 9.26 15.79 17.72
N ASN A 145 9.61 17.06 17.71
CA ASN A 145 8.68 18.17 17.57
C ASN A 145 8.33 18.42 16.09
N ILE A 146 7.05 18.67 15.81
CA ILE A 146 6.65 19.27 14.53
C ILE A 146 6.94 20.76 14.63
N VAL A 147 7.80 21.25 13.75
CA VAL A 147 8.24 22.65 13.71
C VAL A 147 7.89 23.21 12.33
N ILE A 148 7.19 24.34 12.30
CA ILE A 148 6.89 25.09 11.07
C ILE A 148 7.58 26.44 11.17
N ASP A 149 8.43 26.78 10.20
CA ASP A 149 9.21 28.04 10.17
C ASP A 149 9.96 28.36 11.48
N GLY A 150 10.52 27.32 12.10
CA GLY A 150 11.24 27.43 13.37
C GLY A 150 10.34 27.53 14.62
N GLN A 151 9.01 27.57 14.45
CA GLN A 151 8.05 27.58 15.54
C GLN A 151 7.54 26.18 15.86
N LEU A 152 7.57 25.83 17.15
CA LEU A 152 7.04 24.58 17.66
C LEU A 152 5.51 24.55 17.53
N MET A 153 4.98 23.51 16.88
CA MET A 153 3.54 23.25 16.82
C MET A 153 3.11 22.45 18.05
N THR A 154 2.27 23.05 18.89
CA THR A 154 1.78 22.45 20.14
C THR A 154 0.31 22.04 20.09
N GLN A 155 -0.48 22.62 19.19
CA GLN A 155 -1.90 22.34 19.02
C GLN A 155 -2.11 21.46 17.79
N ILE A 156 -1.86 20.16 17.96
CA ILE A 156 -2.00 19.17 16.89
C ILE A 156 -3.21 18.30 17.20
N GLU A 157 -4.18 18.28 16.28
CA GLU A 157 -5.26 17.30 16.29
C GLU A 157 -4.79 16.01 15.60
N THR A 158 -5.15 14.86 16.15
CA THR A 158 -4.83 13.56 15.56
C THR A 158 -6.10 12.74 15.41
N MET A 159 -6.34 12.25 14.19
CA MET A 159 -7.44 11.36 13.88
C MET A 159 -6.91 10.01 13.40
N ALA A 160 -7.36 8.93 14.04
CA ALA A 160 -7.06 7.58 13.58
C ALA A 160 -8.07 7.14 12.52
N LEU A 161 -7.60 6.87 11.30
CA LEU A 161 -8.39 6.22 10.26
C LEU A 161 -8.40 4.71 10.52
N GLU A 162 -9.41 4.23 11.26
CA GLU A 162 -9.43 2.86 11.78
C GLU A 162 -9.43 1.79 10.69
N PHE A 163 -10.15 2.04 9.58
CA PHE A 163 -10.25 1.11 8.46
C PHE A 163 -10.62 -0.33 8.84
N LYS A 164 -11.35 -0.48 9.95
CA LYS A 164 -11.99 -1.74 10.36
C LYS A 164 -13.23 -1.96 9.50
N SER A 165 -13.61 -3.22 9.33
CA SER A 165 -14.80 -3.63 8.58
C SER A 165 -16.06 -2.86 9.01
N ASP A 166 -16.33 -2.80 10.32
CA ASP A 166 -17.53 -2.12 10.83
C ASP A 166 -17.45 -0.60 10.68
N TRP A 167 -16.26 -0.01 10.83
CA TRP A 167 -16.03 1.41 10.60
C TRP A 167 -16.35 1.79 9.15
N VAL A 168 -15.80 1.06 8.17
CA VAL A 168 -16.06 1.29 6.74
C VAL A 168 -17.54 1.09 6.39
N LYS A 169 -18.19 0.10 6.99
CA LYS A 169 -19.62 -0.16 6.79
C LYS A 169 -20.53 0.90 7.43
N SER A 170 -20.06 1.60 8.46
CA SER A 170 -20.82 2.66 9.14
C SER A 170 -20.73 4.03 8.47
N LEU A 171 -19.86 4.18 7.45
CA LEU A 171 -19.69 5.45 6.75
C LEU A 171 -20.98 5.86 6.03
N THR A 172 -21.38 7.11 6.23
CA THR A 172 -22.55 7.74 5.62
C THR A 172 -22.16 9.09 5.01
N GLY A 173 -23.11 9.79 4.38
CA GLY A 173 -22.83 11.10 3.77
C GLY A 173 -22.14 11.03 2.40
N TRP A 174 -22.27 9.89 1.70
CA TRP A 174 -21.78 9.73 0.34
C TRP A 174 -22.49 10.70 -0.62
N THR A 175 -21.70 11.43 -1.40
CA THR A 175 -22.19 12.31 -2.45
C THR A 175 -21.70 11.80 -3.81
N PRO A 176 -22.47 12.02 -4.90
CA PRO A 176 -21.98 11.76 -6.25
C PRO A 176 -20.66 12.50 -6.50
N ILE A 177 -19.76 11.86 -7.26
CA ILE A 177 -18.52 12.50 -7.67
C ILE A 177 -18.84 13.47 -8.81
N GLU A 178 -18.56 14.76 -8.59
CA GLU A 178 -18.69 15.81 -9.59
C GLU A 178 -17.30 16.36 -9.94
N GLY A 179 -16.90 16.25 -11.21
CA GLY A 179 -15.61 16.75 -11.68
C GLY A 179 -14.41 15.91 -11.24
N ALA A 180 -13.23 16.53 -11.26
CA ALA A 180 -11.98 15.87 -10.90
C ALA A 180 -11.79 15.85 -9.38
N VAL A 181 -11.45 14.68 -8.83
CA VAL A 181 -11.12 14.51 -7.42
C VAL A 181 -9.60 14.42 -7.27
N THR A 182 -9.06 15.22 -6.37
CA THR A 182 -7.64 15.20 -6.01
C THR A 182 -7.48 15.18 -4.49
N GLY A 183 -6.66 14.25 -4.01
CA GLY A 183 -6.31 14.04 -2.62
C GLY A 183 -6.98 12.84 -1.97
N PRO A 184 -6.67 12.63 -0.67
CA PRO A 184 -7.21 11.53 0.10
C PRO A 184 -8.75 11.55 0.10
N VAL A 185 -9.35 10.50 -0.44
CA VAL A 185 -10.80 10.39 -0.60
C VAL A 185 -11.25 8.94 -0.41
N LEU A 186 -12.44 8.78 0.15
CA LEU A 186 -13.18 7.52 0.13
C LEU A 186 -14.17 7.54 -1.02
N ILE A 187 -14.14 6.50 -1.85
CA ILE A 187 -15.04 6.31 -2.99
C ILE A 187 -15.80 5.03 -2.78
N GLN A 188 -17.10 5.05 -3.02
CA GLN A 188 -17.95 3.87 -2.93
C GLN A 188 -18.70 3.66 -4.25
N SER A 189 -18.82 2.40 -4.62
CA SER A 189 -19.67 1.96 -5.74
C SER A 189 -20.32 0.64 -5.42
N THR A 190 -21.39 0.32 -6.15
CA THR A 190 -22.07 -0.98 -6.07
C THR A 190 -22.11 -1.64 -7.44
N PHE A 191 -22.10 -2.97 -7.46
CA PHE A 191 -22.19 -3.77 -8.67
C PHE A 191 -22.92 -5.09 -8.39
N GLU A 192 -23.51 -5.68 -9.42
CA GLU A 192 -24.25 -6.94 -9.33
C GLU A 192 -23.37 -8.12 -9.74
N VAL A 193 -23.55 -9.27 -9.06
CA VAL A 193 -22.87 -10.52 -9.38
C VAL A 193 -23.87 -11.66 -9.40
N ASP A 194 -23.96 -12.38 -10.51
CA ASP A 194 -24.85 -13.55 -10.63
C ASP A 194 -24.17 -14.86 -10.20
N ASN A 195 -22.89 -15.01 -10.55
CA ASN A 195 -22.10 -16.21 -10.26
C ASN A 195 -20.73 -15.81 -9.70
N PRO A 196 -20.55 -15.83 -8.36
CA PRO A 196 -19.29 -15.52 -7.72
C PRO A 196 -18.15 -16.43 -8.20
N THR A 197 -17.11 -15.83 -8.77
CA THR A 197 -15.86 -16.51 -9.12
C THR A 197 -14.68 -15.68 -8.66
N ASP A 198 -13.53 -16.34 -8.51
CA ASP A 198 -12.28 -15.65 -8.28
C ASP A 198 -12.02 -14.64 -9.40
N THR A 199 -11.52 -13.48 -9.01
CA THR A 199 -11.22 -12.39 -9.94
C THR A 199 -10.12 -11.51 -9.37
N TRP A 200 -9.70 -10.52 -10.14
CA TRP A 200 -8.67 -9.57 -9.75
C TRP A 200 -9.16 -8.15 -9.99
N LEU A 201 -8.99 -7.29 -8.99
CA LEU A 201 -9.29 -5.88 -9.14
C LEU A 201 -8.10 -5.17 -9.77
N ASN A 202 -8.27 -4.55 -10.93
CA ASN A 202 -7.21 -3.86 -11.66
C ASN A 202 -7.05 -2.41 -11.17
N MET A 203 -5.87 -2.13 -10.63
CA MET A 203 -5.52 -0.86 -10.00
C MET A 203 -4.54 -0.01 -10.83
N ARG A 204 -4.32 -0.33 -12.11
CA ARG A 204 -3.37 0.41 -12.98
C ARG A 204 -3.73 1.89 -13.17
N GLY A 205 -5.01 2.22 -13.21
CA GLY A 205 -5.49 3.60 -13.34
C GLY A 205 -5.52 4.38 -12.02
N TRP A 206 -5.35 3.69 -10.89
CA TRP A 206 -5.36 4.25 -9.55
C TRP A 206 -3.93 4.58 -9.09
N HIS A 207 -3.78 5.38 -8.02
CA HIS A 207 -2.44 5.79 -7.56
C HIS A 207 -1.98 5.02 -6.34
N LYS A 208 -2.64 5.20 -5.19
CA LYS A 208 -2.23 4.51 -3.97
C LYS A 208 -3.36 4.47 -2.97
N GLY A 209 -3.55 3.32 -2.33
CA GLY A 209 -4.68 3.20 -1.44
C GLY A 209 -4.97 1.81 -0.93
N ILE A 210 -6.19 1.66 -0.45
CA ILE A 210 -6.70 0.46 0.21
C ILE A 210 -8.09 0.16 -0.34
N VAL A 211 -8.40 -1.10 -0.57
CA VAL A 211 -9.72 -1.51 -1.09
C VAL A 211 -10.46 -2.38 -0.09
N PHE A 212 -11.76 -2.14 0.02
CA PHE A 212 -12.70 -2.94 0.78
C PHE A 212 -13.78 -3.49 -0.14
N LEU A 213 -14.04 -4.80 -0.07
CA LEU A 213 -15.15 -5.47 -0.73
C LEU A 213 -16.12 -5.97 0.34
N ASN A 214 -17.36 -5.48 0.33
CA ASN A 214 -18.37 -5.81 1.34
C ASN A 214 -17.88 -5.54 2.78
N GLY A 215 -16.98 -4.55 2.93
CA GLY A 215 -16.28 -4.19 4.18
C GLY A 215 -15.08 -5.07 4.54
N PHE A 216 -14.79 -6.13 3.78
CA PHE A 216 -13.56 -6.90 3.94
C PHE A 216 -12.39 -6.16 3.28
N ASN A 217 -11.30 -5.95 4.03
CA ASN A 217 -10.12 -5.24 3.55
C ASN A 217 -9.25 -6.16 2.66
N LEU A 218 -9.28 -5.94 1.34
CA LEU A 218 -8.52 -6.71 0.35
C LEU A 218 -7.01 -6.44 0.42
N GLY A 219 -6.60 -5.30 0.99
CA GLY A 219 -5.20 -4.90 1.12
C GLY A 219 -4.88 -3.63 0.35
N ARG A 220 -3.58 -3.41 0.14
CA ARG A 220 -3.01 -2.17 -0.40
C ARG A 220 -2.73 -2.31 -1.88
N TYR A 221 -2.97 -1.25 -2.63
CA TYR A 221 -2.48 -1.12 -4.00
C TYR A 221 -1.55 0.08 -4.11
N PHE A 222 -0.60 -0.01 -5.04
CA PHE A 222 0.30 1.09 -5.34
C PHE A 222 0.69 1.05 -6.82
N LYS A 223 0.47 2.16 -7.53
CA LYS A 223 0.77 2.36 -8.96
C LYS A 223 2.20 2.06 -9.36
N ILE A 224 3.15 2.25 -8.44
CA ILE A 224 4.57 1.94 -8.69
C ILE A 224 4.79 0.42 -8.90
N GLY A 225 3.86 -0.42 -8.42
CA GLY A 225 3.92 -1.87 -8.56
C GLY A 225 4.96 -2.51 -7.62
N PRO A 226 5.43 -3.73 -7.92
CA PRO A 226 5.17 -4.48 -9.16
C PRO A 226 3.71 -4.95 -9.37
N PRO A 227 2.97 -5.43 -8.35
CA PRO A 227 1.58 -5.84 -8.55
C PRO A 227 0.66 -4.64 -8.80
N HIS A 228 -0.18 -4.74 -9.81
CA HIS A 228 -1.22 -3.78 -10.13
C HIS A 228 -2.63 -4.36 -10.01
N THR A 229 -2.75 -5.53 -9.38
CA THR A 229 -4.05 -6.16 -9.09
C THR A 229 -4.14 -6.63 -7.65
N LEU A 230 -5.33 -6.51 -7.08
CA LEU A 230 -5.68 -7.17 -5.82
C LEU A 230 -6.51 -8.43 -6.10
N TYR A 231 -6.16 -9.55 -5.47
CA TYR A 231 -6.93 -10.78 -5.58
C TYR A 231 -8.27 -10.64 -4.85
N VAL A 232 -9.35 -11.07 -5.51
CA VAL A 232 -10.71 -11.11 -4.97
C VAL A 232 -11.17 -12.57 -4.96
N PRO A 233 -11.11 -13.22 -3.79
CA PRO A 233 -11.67 -14.56 -3.61
C PRO A 233 -13.18 -14.57 -3.87
N ALA A 234 -13.68 -15.59 -4.58
CA ALA A 234 -15.10 -15.83 -4.80
C ALA A 234 -15.94 -15.78 -3.50
N PRO A 235 -15.47 -16.33 -2.35
CA PRO A 235 -16.24 -16.29 -1.10
C PRO A 235 -16.49 -14.90 -0.52
N LEU A 236 -15.78 -13.85 -0.98
CA LEU A 236 -16.03 -12.47 -0.55
C LEU A 236 -17.13 -11.78 -1.37
N LEU A 237 -17.46 -12.35 -2.54
CA LEU A 237 -18.55 -11.90 -3.40
C LEU A 237 -19.86 -12.55 -2.98
N LYS A 238 -20.96 -11.81 -3.14
CA LYS A 238 -22.33 -12.28 -2.89
C LYS A 238 -23.08 -12.34 -4.20
N ILE A 239 -24.03 -13.25 -4.32
CA ILE A 239 -25.03 -13.16 -5.39
C ILE A 239 -25.87 -11.90 -5.15
N GLY A 240 -26.07 -11.10 -6.18
CA GLY A 240 -26.71 -9.78 -6.13
C GLY A 240 -25.73 -8.65 -5.83
N THR A 241 -26.19 -7.64 -5.08
CA THR A 241 -25.44 -6.40 -4.87
C THR A 241 -24.22 -6.59 -3.99
N ASN A 242 -23.07 -6.14 -4.49
CA ASN A 242 -21.81 -6.04 -3.78
C ASN A 242 -21.41 -4.57 -3.67
N THR A 243 -20.77 -4.20 -2.56
CA THR A 243 -20.25 -2.84 -2.33
C THR A 243 -18.74 -2.86 -2.35
N ILE A 244 -18.14 -1.98 -3.15
CA ILE A 244 -16.70 -1.71 -3.14
C ILE A 244 -16.46 -0.31 -2.60
N THR A 245 -15.57 -0.20 -1.60
CA THR A 245 -15.11 1.07 -1.05
C THR A 245 -13.61 1.17 -1.24
N ILE A 246 -13.11 2.27 -1.77
CA ILE A 246 -11.69 2.50 -2.06
C ILE A 246 -11.26 3.76 -1.32
N PHE A 247 -10.23 3.66 -0.49
CA PHE A 247 -9.51 4.83 0.00
C PHE A 247 -8.36 5.12 -0.95
N GLU A 248 -8.45 6.19 -1.74
CA GLU A 248 -7.44 6.65 -2.68
C GLU A 248 -6.74 7.88 -2.12
N GLN A 249 -5.41 7.94 -2.19
CA GLN A 249 -4.59 8.97 -1.54
C GLN A 249 -4.30 10.17 -2.46
N TYR A 250 -4.38 10.00 -3.78
CA TYR A 250 -4.02 11.05 -4.74
C TYR A 250 -5.10 11.32 -5.76
N GLN A 251 -5.27 10.45 -6.74
CA GLN A 251 -6.22 10.68 -7.82
C GLN A 251 -6.86 9.36 -8.19
N PRO A 252 -8.19 9.24 -8.07
CA PRO A 252 -8.90 8.03 -8.41
C PRO A 252 -8.99 7.84 -9.92
N ASP A 253 -9.09 6.59 -10.34
CA ASP A 253 -9.57 6.29 -11.68
C ASP A 253 -11.08 6.60 -11.76
N THR A 254 -11.55 6.82 -12.98
CA THR A 254 -12.97 7.01 -13.29
C THR A 254 -13.76 5.70 -13.31
N GLN A 255 -13.07 4.57 -13.26
CA GLN A 255 -13.67 3.24 -13.36
C GLN A 255 -13.02 2.22 -12.42
N ILE A 256 -13.85 1.27 -11.97
CA ILE A 256 -13.42 0.10 -11.22
C ILE A 256 -13.52 -1.09 -12.17
N THR A 257 -12.39 -1.75 -12.45
CA THR A 257 -12.33 -2.84 -13.43
C THR A 257 -11.84 -4.13 -12.79
N PHE A 258 -12.50 -5.23 -13.14
CA PHE A 258 -12.11 -6.58 -12.76
C PHE A 258 -11.44 -7.27 -13.95
N SER A 259 -10.41 -8.06 -13.70
CA SER A 259 -9.68 -8.85 -14.70
C SER A 259 -9.73 -10.34 -14.36
N ALA A 260 -9.67 -11.19 -15.38
CA ALA A 260 -9.67 -12.64 -15.23
C ALA A 260 -8.28 -13.22 -14.90
N THR A 261 -7.23 -12.39 -14.89
CA THR A 261 -5.86 -12.78 -14.55
C THR A 261 -5.19 -11.69 -13.73
N PRO A 262 -4.22 -12.05 -12.87
CA PRO A 262 -3.44 -11.07 -12.11
C PRO A 262 -2.46 -10.31 -13.00
N ILE A 263 -2.14 -9.09 -12.59
CA ILE A 263 -1.07 -8.27 -13.16
C ILE A 263 -0.03 -8.09 -12.05
N LEU A 264 0.98 -8.97 -12.01
CA LEU A 264 2.01 -8.95 -10.97
C LEU A 264 3.24 -8.09 -11.30
N GLY A 265 3.25 -7.47 -12.49
CA GLY A 265 4.39 -6.72 -13.02
C GLY A 265 5.47 -7.62 -13.64
N ASN A 266 6.45 -7.00 -14.31
CA ASN A 266 7.64 -7.71 -14.75
C ASN A 266 8.65 -7.75 -13.60
N PHE A 267 9.00 -8.96 -13.14
CA PHE A 267 10.17 -9.16 -12.30
C PHE A 267 11.40 -8.92 -13.18
N GLN A 268 12.06 -7.77 -13.04
CA GLN A 268 13.43 -7.67 -13.53
C GLN A 268 14.29 -8.47 -12.55
N LEU A 269 14.64 -9.70 -12.96
CA LEU A 269 15.66 -10.53 -12.35
C LEU A 269 17.04 -10.01 -12.74
#